data_AF-A0A316NY76-F1
#
_entry.id   AF-A0A316NY76-F1
#
_cell.length_a   1.000
_cell.length_b   1.000
_cell.length_c   1.000
_cell.angle_alpha   90.00
_cell.angle_beta   90.00
_cell.angle_gamma   90.00
#
_symmetry.space_group_name_H-M   'P 1'
#
loop_
_entity.id
_entity.type
_entity.pdbx_description
1 polymer ?
#
loop_
_entity_poly.entity_id
_entity_poly.type
_entity_poly.pdbx_seq_one_letter_code
_entity_poly.pdbx_strand_id
1 'polypeptide(L)'
;MTMKRSISLLQKVAALAFSLALVAALVPAAALATTMSPQAAVVASGMSGDCEWEIDDEGKLTIRPGAAGGKLGNSFGDESWRAPQYAYRVTSAVIEPGVKAGTNVNDMFNWCENMVSVDLTGLDTASATSIRGMFYYCKSLKSVSLLGRHTENATDMGSLFYGCENLEEVNLTGVNTAKVTNMSGMFYGCSSLKTLNLSSFDTSNVTNMSVMFQGCESLTGLDLSNFKTGKLKNAQSMFDGCSSLKSLDLSNFDTSKVDSMDNFFNDCTEIDRITLGPKFEFVGDSKLPNADWLSSETGDSVSSDGMTAGDGPITFVKDKGDNPGVTPPVIKEEDKPEPWDPGSSDGMEIKTDIDPDDLVCVKVDGKVVDKENYTVDEETGAIVLKPEYLEKLGGGDHSIDFVTSNGTASTEFKVTGDSKPANPDDPGNSDDPNNPSNGNNGGTTYGHLMLRLYNPNSGEHFFTVSPVERDNLVWEGWRDEGIGWVAPTTGSPVYRLYNPIAGEHHYTLASAERDMLVDAGWNYEGVGWYSDADQKIPLYRLYNPYEYANNHHYTTSEVERDHLISVGWRDEGVGWHGVSK
;
A
#
# COMPACT_ATOMS: atom_id res chain seq x y z
N MET A 1 -2.79 -29.87 26.23
CA MET A 1 -3.95 -30.75 26.00
C MET A 1 -4.20 -30.79 24.51
N THR A 2 -4.27 -31.98 23.95
CA THR A 2 -4.00 -32.32 22.55
C THR A 2 -5.14 -31.91 21.62
N MET A 3 -4.89 -31.04 20.63
CA MET A 3 -5.61 -31.12 19.36
C MET A 3 -4.79 -30.54 18.20
N LYS A 4 -4.47 -31.46 17.29
CA LYS A 4 -3.87 -31.28 15.97
C LYS A 4 -4.41 -30.07 15.21
N ARG A 5 -3.53 -29.14 14.80
CA ARG A 5 -3.67 -28.43 13.52
C ARG A 5 -2.31 -28.35 12.86
N SER A 6 -1.99 -29.41 12.12
CA SER A 6 -0.88 -29.41 11.17
C SER A 6 -1.34 -28.67 9.91
N ILE A 7 -0.72 -27.53 9.66
CA ILE A 7 -0.19 -27.03 8.38
C ILE A 7 -0.63 -27.82 7.13
N SER A 8 -1.35 -27.14 6.25
CA SER A 8 -1.34 -27.31 4.78
C SER A 8 -2.33 -26.33 4.14
N LEU A 9 -2.09 -25.02 4.26
CA LEU A 9 -2.87 -24.02 3.50
C LEU A 9 -2.39 -23.86 2.03
N LEU A 10 -1.34 -24.59 1.62
CA LEU A 10 -0.78 -24.54 0.26
C LEU A 10 -1.15 -25.73 -0.65
N GLN A 11 -2.14 -26.54 -0.28
CA GLN A 11 -2.74 -27.55 -1.17
C GLN A 11 -4.27 -27.62 -1.04
N LYS A 12 -4.98 -26.54 -1.40
CA LYS A 12 -6.38 -26.60 -1.88
C LYS A 12 -6.65 -25.54 -2.96
N VAL A 13 -5.87 -25.58 -4.03
CA VAL A 13 -6.35 -25.14 -5.35
C VAL A 13 -7.11 -26.32 -5.94
N ALA A 14 -8.42 -26.40 -5.66
CA ALA A 14 -9.32 -27.31 -6.33
C ALA A 14 -10.43 -26.48 -6.97
N ALA A 15 -10.50 -26.57 -8.30
CA ALA A 15 -11.47 -25.93 -9.16
C ALA A 15 -12.90 -26.02 -8.59
N LEU A 16 -13.56 -24.88 -8.42
CA LEU A 16 -15.02 -24.84 -8.43
C LEU A 16 -15.47 -25.05 -9.87
N ALA A 17 -15.58 -26.32 -10.25
CA ALA A 17 -16.46 -26.73 -11.32
C ALA A 17 -17.89 -26.40 -10.90
N PHE A 18 -18.59 -25.62 -11.72
CA PHE A 18 -20.04 -25.43 -11.66
C PHE A 18 -20.72 -26.81 -11.54
N SER A 19 -21.17 -27.17 -10.35
CA SER A 19 -22.04 -28.33 -10.15
C SER A 19 -23.46 -27.91 -10.50
N LEU A 20 -23.94 -28.43 -11.64
CA LEU A 20 -25.35 -28.52 -11.97
C LEU A 20 -26.04 -29.37 -10.87
N ALA A 21 -26.66 -28.74 -9.87
CA ALA A 21 -27.44 -29.45 -8.87
C ALA A 21 -28.85 -29.71 -9.40
N LEU A 22 -28.95 -30.76 -10.21
CA LEU A 22 -30.18 -31.51 -10.44
C LEU A 22 -30.61 -32.14 -9.10
N VAL A 23 -31.59 -31.55 -8.42
CA VAL A 23 -32.29 -32.26 -7.33
C VAL A 23 -33.28 -33.22 -7.99
N ALA A 24 -32.88 -34.48 -8.15
CA ALA A 24 -33.81 -35.57 -8.41
C ALA A 24 -33.56 -36.67 -7.38
N ALA A 25 -34.31 -36.60 -6.29
CA ALA A 25 -34.44 -37.67 -5.31
C ALA A 25 -34.96 -38.95 -6.00
N LEU A 26 -34.40 -40.11 -5.64
CA LEU A 26 -34.93 -41.41 -6.04
C LEU A 26 -36.37 -41.57 -5.55
N VAL A 27 -37.33 -41.52 -6.48
CA VAL A 27 -38.68 -42.08 -6.32
C VAL A 27 -38.71 -43.42 -7.06
N PRO A 28 -39.28 -44.50 -6.49
CA PRO A 28 -39.32 -45.79 -7.16
C PRO A 28 -40.07 -45.67 -8.49
N ALA A 29 -39.47 -46.25 -9.54
CA ALA A 29 -39.96 -46.28 -10.90
C ALA A 29 -41.27 -47.08 -11.03
N ALA A 30 -42.40 -46.48 -10.67
CA ALA A 30 -43.74 -46.97 -10.99
C ALA A 30 -44.83 -45.91 -10.73
N ALA A 31 -44.75 -44.74 -11.38
CA ALA A 31 -45.89 -43.86 -11.70
C ALA A 31 -45.41 -42.57 -12.40
N LEU A 32 -44.80 -42.68 -13.59
CA LEU A 32 -44.59 -41.53 -14.46
C LEU A 32 -45.82 -41.34 -15.36
N ALA A 33 -46.89 -40.84 -14.77
CA ALA A 33 -47.86 -40.05 -15.52
C ALA A 33 -47.28 -38.64 -15.61
N THR A 34 -46.82 -38.26 -16.80
CA THR A 34 -46.39 -36.92 -17.16
C THR A 34 -47.52 -35.92 -16.97
N THR A 35 -47.67 -35.38 -15.76
CA THR A 35 -48.25 -34.05 -15.59
C THR A 35 -47.12 -33.07 -15.91
N MET A 36 -47.01 -32.67 -17.17
CA MET A 36 -46.31 -31.42 -17.49
C MET A 36 -46.92 -30.36 -16.57
N SER A 37 -46.10 -29.60 -15.83
CA SER A 37 -46.63 -28.35 -15.27
C SER A 37 -47.23 -27.56 -16.44
N PRO A 38 -48.28 -26.77 -16.21
CA PRO A 38 -48.73 -25.84 -17.24
C PRO A 38 -47.50 -25.07 -17.73
N GLN A 39 -47.29 -25.04 -19.04
CA GLN A 39 -46.27 -24.17 -19.62
C GLN A 39 -46.62 -22.75 -19.16
N ALA A 40 -45.67 -22.07 -18.51
CA ALA A 40 -45.84 -20.70 -18.03
C ALA A 40 -46.38 -19.83 -19.17
N ALA A 41 -47.42 -19.05 -18.89
CA ALA A 41 -48.12 -18.29 -19.92
C ALA A 41 -47.34 -17.01 -20.25
N VAL A 42 -47.10 -16.73 -21.53
CA VAL A 42 -46.45 -15.47 -21.94
C VAL A 42 -47.38 -14.29 -21.64
N VAL A 43 -46.91 -13.34 -20.83
CA VAL A 43 -47.67 -12.14 -20.42
C VAL A 43 -47.21 -10.87 -21.14
N ALA A 44 -45.99 -10.86 -21.66
CA ALA A 44 -45.47 -9.78 -22.49
C ALA A 44 -44.44 -10.33 -23.48
N SER A 45 -44.34 -9.69 -24.64
CA SER A 45 -43.39 -10.07 -25.68
C SER A 45 -43.07 -8.88 -26.59
N GLY A 46 -41.95 -8.94 -27.29
CA GLY A 46 -41.60 -7.93 -28.28
C GLY A 46 -40.29 -8.23 -28.98
N MET A 47 -39.76 -7.21 -29.66
CA MET A 47 -38.48 -7.26 -30.37
C MET A 47 -37.48 -6.28 -29.76
N SER A 48 -36.20 -6.63 -29.79
CA SER A 48 -35.09 -5.70 -29.58
C SER A 48 -34.01 -5.96 -30.62
N GLY A 49 -33.93 -5.08 -31.62
CA GLY A 49 -33.20 -5.39 -32.85
C GLY A 49 -33.85 -6.58 -33.57
N ASP A 50 -33.04 -7.58 -33.90
CA ASP A 50 -33.49 -8.82 -34.53
C ASP A 50 -33.89 -9.89 -33.49
N CYS A 51 -33.69 -9.63 -32.20
CA CYS A 51 -33.99 -10.59 -31.14
C CYS A 51 -35.43 -10.49 -30.68
N GLU A 52 -36.05 -11.65 -30.46
CA GLU A 52 -37.35 -11.79 -29.81
C GLU A 52 -37.15 -11.85 -28.29
N TRP A 53 -38.06 -11.25 -27.55
CA TRP A 53 -38.10 -11.36 -26.10
C TRP A 53 -39.51 -11.68 -25.60
N GLU A 54 -39.60 -12.46 -24.53
CA GLU A 54 -40.85 -12.83 -23.87
C GLU A 54 -40.68 -12.82 -22.36
N ILE A 55 -41.72 -12.44 -21.63
CA ILE A 55 -41.83 -12.56 -20.18
C ILE A 55 -43.04 -13.45 -19.90
N ASP A 56 -42.84 -14.50 -19.11
CA ASP A 56 -43.93 -15.37 -18.67
C ASP A 56 -44.60 -14.90 -17.37
N ASP A 57 -45.67 -15.58 -16.96
CA ASP A 57 -46.45 -15.28 -15.76
C ASP A 57 -45.71 -15.56 -14.44
N GLU A 58 -44.57 -16.25 -14.50
CA GLU A 58 -43.63 -16.42 -13.39
C GLU A 58 -42.55 -15.31 -13.33
N GLY A 59 -42.51 -14.45 -14.36
CA GLY A 59 -41.58 -13.33 -14.46
C GLY A 59 -40.23 -13.68 -15.12
N LYS A 60 -40.12 -14.84 -15.78
CA LYS A 60 -38.91 -15.19 -16.51
C LYS A 60 -38.87 -14.47 -17.85
N LEU A 61 -37.87 -13.60 -18.01
CA LEU A 61 -37.50 -13.01 -19.29
C LEU A 61 -36.65 -14.00 -20.10
N THR A 62 -37.06 -14.27 -21.33
CA THR A 62 -36.23 -15.02 -22.30
C THR A 62 -35.95 -14.14 -23.50
N ILE A 63 -34.68 -14.02 -23.89
CA ILE A 63 -34.24 -13.29 -25.10
C ILE A 63 -33.56 -14.28 -26.03
N ARG A 64 -33.99 -14.33 -27.29
CA ARG A 64 -33.53 -15.30 -28.27
C ARG A 64 -33.41 -14.71 -29.67
N PRO A 65 -32.63 -15.32 -30.57
CA PRO A 65 -32.60 -14.89 -31.97
C PRO A 65 -34.00 -14.98 -32.58
N GLY A 66 -34.46 -13.90 -33.21
CA GLY A 66 -35.71 -13.90 -33.96
C GLY A 66 -35.49 -14.36 -35.40
N ALA A 67 -36.57 -14.38 -36.17
CA ALA A 67 -36.52 -14.78 -37.58
C ALA A 67 -35.58 -13.91 -38.45
N ALA A 68 -35.36 -12.66 -38.06
CA ALA A 68 -34.48 -11.71 -38.75
C ALA A 68 -32.98 -11.91 -38.40
N GLY A 69 -32.67 -12.65 -37.34
CA GLY A 69 -31.31 -12.86 -36.86
C GLY A 69 -31.19 -12.77 -35.34
N GLY A 70 -29.96 -12.66 -34.84
CA GLY A 70 -29.67 -12.61 -33.41
C GLY A 70 -29.08 -11.29 -32.94
N LYS A 71 -29.15 -10.21 -33.72
CA LYS A 71 -28.54 -8.93 -33.33
C LYS A 71 -29.44 -8.20 -32.33
N LEU A 72 -28.93 -7.96 -31.13
CA LEU A 72 -29.65 -7.22 -30.10
C LEU A 72 -29.67 -5.71 -30.42
N GLY A 73 -30.72 -5.02 -30.00
CA GLY A 73 -30.81 -3.56 -30.06
C GLY A 73 -29.72 -2.86 -29.24
N ASN A 74 -29.37 -1.63 -29.63
CA ASN A 74 -28.38 -0.78 -28.93
C ASN A 74 -29.01 0.15 -27.86
N SER A 75 -30.31 0.06 -27.65
CA SER A 75 -31.06 0.88 -26.70
C SER A 75 -32.23 0.07 -26.17
N PHE A 76 -32.42 0.10 -24.86
CA PHE A 76 -33.43 -0.68 -24.15
C PHE A 76 -34.38 0.31 -23.47
N GLY A 77 -35.30 0.89 -24.24
CA GLY A 77 -36.30 1.87 -23.76
C GLY A 77 -37.64 1.22 -23.40
N ASP A 78 -38.70 2.03 -23.43
CA ASP A 78 -40.09 1.67 -23.07
C ASP A 78 -40.74 0.60 -23.97
N GLU A 79 -40.10 0.21 -25.06
CA GLU A 79 -40.56 -0.82 -25.99
C GLU A 79 -39.95 -2.21 -25.71
N SER A 80 -39.05 -2.30 -24.73
CA SER A 80 -38.36 -3.55 -24.33
C SER A 80 -38.91 -4.10 -23.01
N TRP A 81 -38.32 -5.20 -22.53
CA TRP A 81 -38.60 -5.73 -21.18
C TRP A 81 -38.32 -4.74 -20.04
N ARG A 82 -37.59 -3.64 -20.32
CA ARG A 82 -37.33 -2.55 -19.36
C ARG A 82 -38.47 -1.54 -19.22
N ALA A 83 -39.52 -1.65 -20.02
CA ALA A 83 -40.67 -0.76 -19.86
C ALA A 83 -41.17 -0.80 -18.41
N PRO A 84 -41.54 0.34 -17.78
CA PRO A 84 -41.92 0.37 -16.37
C PRO A 84 -43.02 -0.63 -15.99
N GLN A 85 -43.92 -0.97 -16.94
CA GLN A 85 -44.97 -1.97 -16.75
C GLN A 85 -44.49 -3.43 -16.72
N TYR A 86 -43.26 -3.70 -17.16
CA TYR A 86 -42.66 -5.03 -17.30
C TYR A 86 -41.45 -5.25 -16.38
N ALA A 87 -40.60 -4.23 -16.17
CA ALA A 87 -39.34 -4.39 -15.44
C ALA A 87 -39.51 -4.97 -14.03
N TYR A 88 -40.55 -4.56 -13.29
CA TYR A 88 -40.85 -5.12 -11.96
C TYR A 88 -41.32 -6.59 -12.00
N ARG A 89 -41.72 -7.10 -13.16
CA ARG A 89 -42.13 -8.50 -13.32
C ARG A 89 -40.95 -9.43 -13.54
N VAL A 90 -39.80 -8.90 -14.00
CA VAL A 90 -38.64 -9.73 -14.31
C VAL A 90 -38.04 -10.26 -13.01
N THR A 91 -38.20 -11.57 -12.77
CA THR A 91 -37.65 -12.30 -11.62
C THR A 91 -36.42 -13.11 -11.99
N SER A 92 -36.31 -13.50 -13.26
CA SER A 92 -35.13 -14.15 -13.83
C SER A 92 -34.98 -13.81 -15.31
N ALA A 93 -33.77 -13.90 -15.84
CA ALA A 93 -33.52 -13.68 -17.27
C ALA A 93 -32.63 -14.77 -17.87
N VAL A 94 -32.92 -15.21 -19.09
CA VAL A 94 -32.11 -16.17 -19.86
C VAL A 94 -31.88 -15.63 -21.26
N ILE A 95 -30.61 -15.57 -21.68
CA ILE A 95 -30.22 -15.28 -23.05
C ILE A 95 -29.92 -16.60 -23.76
N GLU A 96 -30.71 -16.94 -24.78
CA GLU A 96 -30.48 -18.15 -25.58
C GLU A 96 -29.29 -18.01 -26.53
N PRO A 97 -28.62 -19.11 -26.90
CA PRO A 97 -27.48 -19.08 -27.82
C PRO A 97 -27.77 -18.40 -29.16
N GLY A 98 -26.83 -17.57 -29.61
CA GLY A 98 -26.90 -16.90 -30.91
C GLY A 98 -27.32 -15.43 -30.83
N VAL A 99 -27.64 -14.92 -29.65
CA VAL A 99 -27.85 -13.49 -29.40
C VAL A 99 -26.49 -12.77 -29.41
N LYS A 100 -26.38 -11.72 -30.21
CA LYS A 100 -25.18 -10.93 -30.44
C LYS A 100 -25.46 -9.50 -30.02
N ALA A 101 -24.71 -9.01 -29.05
CA ALA A 101 -24.74 -7.62 -28.64
C ALA A 101 -24.39 -6.70 -29.82
N GLY A 102 -25.03 -5.54 -29.87
CA GLY A 102 -24.51 -4.43 -30.65
C GLY A 102 -23.32 -3.75 -29.96
N THR A 103 -22.94 -2.57 -30.43
CA THR A 103 -21.81 -1.80 -29.86
C THR A 103 -22.13 -1.23 -28.49
N ASN A 104 -23.41 -1.03 -28.17
CA ASN A 104 -23.86 -0.46 -26.92
C ASN A 104 -24.84 -1.43 -26.23
N VAL A 105 -24.45 -1.93 -25.06
CA VAL A 105 -25.29 -2.84 -24.25
C VAL A 105 -25.62 -2.19 -22.91
N ASN A 106 -25.61 -0.86 -22.87
CA ASN A 106 -25.83 -0.12 -21.65
C ASN A 106 -27.21 -0.41 -21.09
N ASP A 107 -27.28 -0.47 -19.77
CA ASP A 107 -28.53 -0.52 -19.04
C ASP A 107 -29.44 -1.72 -19.39
N MET A 108 -28.92 -2.80 -19.97
CA MET A 108 -29.74 -3.91 -20.52
C MET A 108 -30.78 -4.48 -19.54
N PHE A 109 -30.45 -4.57 -18.24
CA PHE A 109 -31.36 -5.01 -17.18
C PHE A 109 -31.60 -3.94 -16.11
N ASN A 110 -31.29 -2.68 -16.42
CA ASN A 110 -31.42 -1.59 -15.47
C ASN A 110 -32.87 -1.49 -14.93
N TRP A 111 -33.01 -1.34 -13.60
CA TRP A 111 -34.25 -1.32 -12.83
C TRP A 111 -35.07 -2.62 -12.83
N CYS A 112 -34.49 -3.76 -13.22
CA CYS A 112 -35.11 -5.07 -12.98
C CYS A 112 -34.96 -5.45 -11.50
N GLU A 113 -35.58 -4.68 -10.59
CA GLU A 113 -35.36 -4.74 -9.14
C GLU A 113 -35.67 -6.11 -8.53
N ASN A 114 -36.63 -6.84 -9.10
CA ASN A 114 -37.05 -8.17 -8.63
C ASN A 114 -36.26 -9.32 -9.24
N MET A 115 -35.30 -9.04 -10.14
CA MET A 115 -34.52 -10.07 -10.81
C MET A 115 -33.55 -10.71 -9.83
N VAL A 116 -33.71 -12.00 -9.56
CA VAL A 116 -32.89 -12.79 -8.62
C VAL A 116 -31.73 -13.48 -9.32
N SER A 117 -31.90 -13.83 -10.60
CA SER A 117 -30.90 -14.53 -11.39
C SER A 117 -30.91 -14.12 -12.87
N VAL A 118 -29.76 -14.27 -13.51
CA VAL A 118 -29.58 -14.05 -14.94
C VAL A 118 -28.59 -15.05 -15.53
N ASP A 119 -28.93 -15.62 -16.68
CA ASP A 119 -28.05 -16.45 -17.50
C ASP A 119 -27.67 -15.70 -18.79
N LEU A 120 -26.40 -15.30 -18.86
CA LEU A 120 -25.82 -14.58 -20.01
C LEU A 120 -25.08 -15.50 -20.99
N THR A 121 -25.08 -16.82 -20.80
CA THR A 121 -24.23 -17.74 -21.56
C THR A 121 -24.50 -17.70 -23.07
N GLY A 122 -25.72 -17.35 -23.50
CA GLY A 122 -26.08 -17.16 -24.90
C GLY A 122 -25.70 -15.80 -25.53
N LEU A 123 -25.26 -14.81 -24.74
CA LEU A 123 -24.99 -13.44 -25.20
C LEU A 123 -23.55 -13.23 -25.69
N ASP A 124 -23.32 -13.17 -27.00
CA ASP A 124 -22.02 -12.78 -27.57
C ASP A 124 -21.83 -11.25 -27.46
N THR A 125 -20.85 -10.82 -26.65
CA THR A 125 -20.52 -9.40 -26.41
C THR A 125 -19.34 -8.89 -27.21
N ALA A 126 -18.81 -9.63 -28.20
CA ALA A 126 -17.55 -9.28 -28.87
C ALA A 126 -17.55 -7.91 -29.57
N SER A 127 -18.74 -7.42 -29.97
CA SER A 127 -18.90 -6.10 -30.59
C SER A 127 -19.11 -4.97 -29.59
N ALA A 128 -19.38 -5.26 -28.32
CA ALA A 128 -19.73 -4.26 -27.32
C ALA A 128 -18.51 -3.40 -26.96
N THR A 129 -18.66 -2.09 -27.14
CA THR A 129 -17.69 -1.08 -26.68
C THR A 129 -18.11 -0.46 -25.35
N SER A 130 -19.36 -0.62 -24.94
CA SER A 130 -19.88 -0.13 -23.67
C SER A 130 -20.87 -1.13 -23.08
N ILE A 131 -20.67 -1.47 -21.80
CA ILE A 131 -21.55 -2.33 -20.99
C ILE A 131 -22.03 -1.60 -19.72
N ARG A 132 -21.94 -0.27 -19.72
CA ARG A 132 -22.27 0.60 -18.60
C ARG A 132 -23.67 0.30 -18.06
N GLY A 133 -23.79 0.16 -16.74
CA GLY A 133 -25.11 0.06 -16.10
C GLY A 133 -25.90 -1.20 -16.41
N MET A 134 -25.30 -2.26 -16.99
CA MET A 134 -26.04 -3.46 -17.43
C MET A 134 -26.99 -4.00 -16.35
N PHE A 135 -26.59 -3.97 -15.07
CA PHE A 135 -27.38 -4.42 -13.91
C PHE A 135 -27.73 -3.28 -12.94
N TYR A 136 -27.77 -2.03 -13.39
CA TYR A 136 -28.07 -0.87 -12.54
C TYR A 136 -29.40 -1.06 -11.78
N TYR A 137 -29.37 -0.92 -10.44
CA TYR A 137 -30.47 -1.20 -9.49
C TYR A 137 -31.17 -2.56 -9.67
N CYS A 138 -30.45 -3.61 -10.03
CA CYS A 138 -30.97 -4.99 -9.91
C CYS A 138 -30.92 -5.45 -8.44
N LYS A 139 -31.72 -4.81 -7.57
CA LYS A 139 -31.62 -4.93 -6.11
C LYS A 139 -31.72 -6.36 -5.57
N SER A 140 -32.52 -7.22 -6.20
CA SER A 140 -32.71 -8.62 -5.77
C SER A 140 -31.68 -9.59 -6.36
N LEU A 141 -30.78 -9.14 -7.23
CA LEU A 141 -29.83 -10.00 -7.94
C LEU A 141 -28.81 -10.53 -6.94
N LYS A 142 -28.75 -11.86 -6.79
CA LYS A 142 -27.87 -12.50 -5.80
C LYS A 142 -26.50 -12.85 -6.34
N SER A 143 -26.45 -13.28 -7.59
CA SER A 143 -25.23 -13.73 -8.24
C SER A 143 -25.26 -13.47 -9.74
N VAL A 144 -24.11 -13.16 -10.32
CA VAL A 144 -23.96 -12.98 -11.77
C VAL A 144 -22.59 -13.44 -12.25
N SER A 145 -22.52 -13.98 -13.46
CA SER A 145 -21.28 -14.41 -14.08
C SER A 145 -21.11 -13.76 -15.45
N LEU A 146 -19.91 -13.19 -15.68
CA LEU A 146 -19.45 -12.73 -16.98
C LEU A 146 -18.47 -13.72 -17.64
N LEU A 147 -18.37 -14.95 -17.10
CA LEU A 147 -17.45 -15.96 -17.60
C LEU A 147 -17.69 -16.24 -19.09
N GLY A 148 -16.60 -16.20 -19.87
CA GLY A 148 -16.64 -16.47 -21.30
C GLY A 148 -17.37 -15.40 -22.12
N ARG A 149 -17.57 -14.18 -21.59
CA ARG A 149 -18.01 -13.01 -22.35
C ARG A 149 -16.81 -12.23 -22.87
N HIS A 150 -16.95 -11.71 -24.09
CA HIS A 150 -15.93 -10.93 -24.76
C HIS A 150 -16.03 -9.46 -24.33
N THR A 151 -14.99 -8.93 -23.70
CA THR A 151 -14.94 -7.53 -23.24
C THR A 151 -13.70 -6.78 -23.73
N GLU A 152 -12.91 -7.39 -24.62
CA GLU A 152 -11.67 -6.84 -25.19
C GLU A 152 -11.84 -5.55 -25.99
N ASN A 153 -13.09 -5.17 -26.30
CA ASN A 153 -13.44 -3.93 -26.99
C ASN A 153 -14.13 -2.91 -26.08
N ALA A 154 -14.47 -3.27 -24.84
CA ALA A 154 -15.16 -2.39 -23.91
C ALA A 154 -14.23 -1.26 -23.45
N THR A 155 -14.74 -0.02 -23.55
CA THR A 155 -14.09 1.20 -23.05
C THR A 155 -14.80 1.79 -21.84
N ASP A 156 -16.07 1.46 -21.63
CA ASP A 156 -16.88 1.93 -20.48
C ASP A 156 -17.57 0.76 -19.78
N MET A 157 -17.25 0.57 -18.50
CA MET A 157 -17.86 -0.38 -17.58
C MET A 157 -18.43 0.31 -16.32
N GLY A 158 -18.66 1.63 -16.40
CA GLY A 158 -19.21 2.39 -15.30
C GLY A 158 -20.57 1.86 -14.85
N SER A 159 -20.80 1.88 -13.55
CA SER A 159 -22.08 1.56 -12.93
C SER A 159 -22.60 0.14 -13.20
N LEU A 160 -21.74 -0.80 -13.62
CA LEU A 160 -22.15 -2.13 -14.11
C LEU A 160 -23.09 -2.87 -13.15
N PHE A 161 -22.82 -2.81 -11.85
CA PHE A 161 -23.62 -3.41 -10.76
C PHE A 161 -24.07 -2.36 -9.74
N TYR A 162 -24.18 -1.11 -10.14
CA TYR A 162 -24.58 -0.02 -9.24
C TYR A 162 -25.93 -0.32 -8.58
N GLY A 163 -26.02 -0.26 -7.26
CA GLY A 163 -27.24 -0.45 -6.48
C GLY A 163 -27.75 -1.90 -6.44
N CYS A 164 -26.91 -2.89 -6.76
CA CYS A 164 -27.24 -4.31 -6.58
C CYS A 164 -27.09 -4.73 -5.10
N GLU A 165 -27.98 -4.22 -4.25
CA GLU A 165 -27.89 -4.34 -2.77
C GLU A 165 -27.76 -5.79 -2.26
N ASN A 166 -28.42 -6.77 -2.88
CA ASN A 166 -28.36 -8.19 -2.48
C ASN A 166 -27.32 -9.03 -3.26
N LEU A 167 -26.40 -8.40 -3.99
CA LEU A 167 -25.38 -9.11 -4.76
C LEU A 167 -24.31 -9.68 -3.84
N GLU A 168 -24.27 -11.01 -3.71
CA GLU A 168 -23.34 -11.72 -2.83
C GLU A 168 -22.12 -12.25 -3.60
N GLU A 169 -22.28 -12.61 -4.88
CA GLU A 169 -21.22 -13.22 -5.70
C GLU A 169 -21.19 -12.66 -7.13
N VAL A 170 -20.00 -12.28 -7.59
CA VAL A 170 -19.76 -11.88 -8.98
C VAL A 170 -18.57 -12.66 -9.54
N ASN A 171 -18.80 -13.40 -10.62
CA ASN A 171 -17.72 -14.07 -11.33
C ASN A 171 -17.25 -13.21 -12.52
N LEU A 172 -16.09 -12.58 -12.33
CA LEU A 172 -15.41 -11.72 -13.32
C LEU A 172 -14.24 -12.43 -14.02
N THR A 173 -14.12 -13.75 -13.88
CA THR A 173 -13.01 -14.51 -14.45
C THR A 173 -12.95 -14.35 -15.97
N GLY A 174 -11.80 -13.87 -16.47
CA GLY A 174 -11.58 -13.67 -17.91
C GLY A 174 -12.13 -12.36 -18.47
N VAL A 175 -12.71 -11.49 -17.63
CA VAL A 175 -13.08 -10.12 -18.06
C VAL A 175 -11.80 -9.36 -18.38
N ASN A 176 -11.71 -8.88 -19.61
CA ASN A 176 -10.65 -8.02 -20.11
C ASN A 176 -11.04 -6.55 -19.94
N THR A 177 -10.24 -5.79 -19.18
CA THR A 177 -10.45 -4.35 -18.95
C THR A 177 -9.37 -3.47 -19.57
N ALA A 178 -8.47 -4.02 -20.39
CA ALA A 178 -7.27 -3.31 -20.85
C ALA A 178 -7.57 -2.03 -21.67
N LYS A 179 -8.76 -1.91 -22.28
CA LYS A 179 -9.21 -0.71 -23.00
C LYS A 179 -10.17 0.17 -22.19
N VAL A 180 -10.59 -0.26 -21.01
CA VAL A 180 -11.57 0.45 -20.18
C VAL A 180 -10.94 1.73 -19.66
N THR A 181 -11.64 2.85 -19.85
CA THR A 181 -11.25 4.17 -19.35
C THR A 181 -12.14 4.63 -18.20
N ASN A 182 -13.36 4.09 -18.07
CA ASN A 182 -14.33 4.45 -17.04
C ASN A 182 -14.83 3.21 -16.27
N MET A 183 -14.60 3.20 -14.96
CA MET A 183 -15.09 2.19 -14.00
C MET A 183 -15.89 2.83 -12.85
N SER A 184 -16.35 4.08 -13.01
CA SER A 184 -17.04 4.82 -11.94
C SER A 184 -18.29 4.08 -11.46
N GLY A 185 -18.45 3.92 -10.15
CA GLY A 185 -19.59 3.27 -9.52
C GLY A 185 -19.84 1.82 -9.91
N MET A 186 -18.84 1.09 -10.43
CA MET A 186 -19.02 -0.27 -10.92
C MET A 186 -19.69 -1.21 -9.91
N PHE A 187 -19.38 -1.06 -8.61
CA PHE A 187 -19.94 -1.83 -7.49
C PHE A 187 -20.59 -0.94 -6.43
N TYR A 188 -20.93 0.31 -6.75
CA TYR A 188 -21.59 1.23 -5.81
C TYR A 188 -22.81 0.57 -5.18
N GLY A 189 -22.95 0.63 -3.86
CA GLY A 189 -24.11 0.12 -3.13
C GLY A 189 -24.32 -1.39 -3.21
N CYS A 190 -23.31 -2.18 -3.59
CA CYS A 190 -23.33 -3.63 -3.49
C CYS A 190 -23.12 -4.06 -2.02
N SER A 191 -24.05 -3.68 -1.13
CA SER A 191 -23.88 -3.77 0.32
C SER A 191 -23.76 -5.20 0.86
N SER A 192 -24.26 -6.21 0.13
CA SER A 192 -24.13 -7.63 0.50
C SER A 192 -22.87 -8.33 -0.01
N LEU A 193 -22.04 -7.66 -0.82
CA LEU A 193 -20.86 -8.25 -1.44
C LEU A 193 -19.73 -8.43 -0.42
N LYS A 194 -19.35 -9.68 -0.14
CA LYS A 194 -18.33 -10.01 0.90
C LYS A 194 -16.92 -10.12 0.38
N THR A 195 -16.78 -10.63 -0.84
CA THR A 195 -15.50 -10.87 -1.50
C THR A 195 -15.62 -10.51 -2.97
N LEU A 196 -14.54 -9.99 -3.55
CA LEU A 196 -14.51 -9.63 -4.95
C LEU A 196 -13.15 -9.99 -5.55
N ASN A 197 -13.16 -10.83 -6.58
CA ASN A 197 -11.94 -11.16 -7.30
C ASN A 197 -11.75 -10.19 -8.48
N LEU A 198 -10.73 -9.35 -8.39
CA LEU A 198 -10.34 -8.36 -9.41
C LEU A 198 -9.03 -8.71 -10.11
N SER A 199 -8.52 -9.93 -9.97
CA SER A 199 -7.17 -10.30 -10.46
C SER A 199 -7.00 -10.20 -11.98
N SER A 200 -8.09 -10.16 -12.76
CA SER A 200 -8.04 -10.00 -14.21
C SER A 200 -8.07 -8.54 -14.69
N PHE A 201 -8.21 -7.57 -13.77
CA PHE A 201 -8.36 -6.17 -14.13
C PHE A 201 -6.99 -5.57 -14.48
N ASP A 202 -6.90 -5.03 -15.69
CA ASP A 202 -5.88 -4.06 -16.09
C ASP A 202 -6.50 -2.66 -16.04
N THR A 203 -6.03 -1.84 -15.10
CA THR A 203 -6.53 -0.47 -14.91
C THR A 203 -5.61 0.61 -15.49
N SER A 204 -4.58 0.23 -16.26
CA SER A 204 -3.56 1.15 -16.80
C SER A 204 -4.09 2.26 -17.73
N ASN A 205 -5.32 2.12 -18.24
CA ASN A 205 -6.00 3.11 -19.06
C ASN A 205 -7.18 3.81 -18.37
N VAL A 206 -7.51 3.42 -17.13
CA VAL A 206 -8.65 3.95 -16.40
C VAL A 206 -8.34 5.36 -15.91
N THR A 207 -9.26 6.29 -16.20
CA THR A 207 -9.18 7.69 -15.75
C THR A 207 -10.22 8.00 -14.69
N ASN A 208 -11.27 7.19 -14.53
CA ASN A 208 -12.32 7.42 -13.54
C ASN A 208 -12.70 6.14 -12.78
N MET A 209 -12.49 6.16 -11.45
CA MET A 209 -12.91 5.14 -10.47
C MET A 209 -13.73 5.77 -9.33
N SER A 210 -14.30 6.96 -9.53
CA SER A 210 -15.14 7.60 -8.52
C SER A 210 -16.23 6.65 -8.06
N VAL A 211 -16.49 6.61 -6.75
CA VAL A 211 -17.56 5.85 -6.11
C VAL A 211 -17.56 4.35 -6.42
N MET A 212 -16.44 3.78 -6.92
CA MET A 212 -16.39 2.41 -7.46
C MET A 212 -16.84 1.34 -6.46
N PHE A 213 -16.45 1.48 -5.18
CA PHE A 213 -16.81 0.57 -4.09
C PHE A 213 -17.66 1.25 -3.01
N GLN A 214 -18.10 2.49 -3.21
CA GLN A 214 -18.87 3.22 -2.21
C GLN A 214 -20.09 2.42 -1.76
N GLY A 215 -20.31 2.27 -0.45
CA GLY A 215 -21.42 1.53 0.13
C GLY A 215 -21.32 0.00 -0.02
N CYS A 216 -20.13 -0.56 -0.31
CA CYS A 216 -19.87 -1.99 -0.22
C CYS A 216 -19.69 -2.42 1.26
N GLU A 217 -20.75 -2.26 2.06
CA GLU A 217 -20.71 -2.38 3.52
C GLU A 217 -20.21 -3.73 4.04
N SER A 218 -20.46 -4.84 3.32
CA SER A 218 -20.06 -6.20 3.72
C SER A 218 -18.66 -6.61 3.25
N LEU A 219 -17.95 -5.79 2.47
CA LEU A 219 -16.65 -6.16 1.90
C LEU A 219 -15.58 -6.13 3.00
N THR A 220 -15.00 -7.28 3.32
CA THR A 220 -14.02 -7.38 4.44
C THR A 220 -12.57 -7.19 4.02
N GLY A 221 -12.27 -7.35 2.73
CA GLY A 221 -10.92 -7.26 2.16
C GLY A 221 -10.98 -7.11 0.65
N LEU A 222 -9.97 -6.46 0.07
CA LEU A 222 -9.90 -6.20 -1.36
C LEU A 222 -8.44 -6.24 -1.83
N ASP A 223 -8.13 -7.15 -2.76
CA ASP A 223 -6.82 -7.19 -3.40
C ASP A 223 -6.77 -6.22 -4.59
N LEU A 224 -5.95 -5.18 -4.45
CA LEU A 224 -5.74 -4.13 -5.43
C LEU A 224 -4.31 -4.15 -6.02
N SER A 225 -3.54 -5.21 -5.78
CA SER A 225 -2.13 -5.31 -6.21
C SER A 225 -1.90 -5.13 -7.71
N ASN A 226 -2.90 -5.47 -8.54
CA ASN A 226 -2.83 -5.33 -10.00
C ASN A 226 -3.24 -3.93 -10.51
N PHE A 227 -3.71 -3.02 -9.63
CA PHE A 227 -4.19 -1.71 -10.06
C PHE A 227 -3.03 -0.79 -10.43
N LYS A 228 -3.16 -0.12 -11.58
CA LYS A 228 -2.21 0.84 -12.13
C LYS A 228 -2.89 2.19 -12.30
N THR A 229 -2.75 3.08 -11.32
CA THR A 229 -3.51 4.34 -11.26
C THR A 229 -2.78 5.54 -11.86
N GLY A 230 -1.64 5.37 -12.54
CA GLY A 230 -0.85 6.49 -13.11
C GLY A 230 -1.53 7.31 -14.23
N LYS A 231 -2.79 7.01 -14.58
CA LYS A 231 -3.67 7.83 -15.43
C LYS A 231 -4.98 8.25 -14.75
N LEU A 232 -5.20 7.81 -13.50
CA LEU A 232 -6.41 8.07 -12.75
C LEU A 232 -6.57 9.57 -12.53
N LYS A 233 -7.77 10.07 -12.83
CA LYS A 233 -8.15 11.48 -12.67
C LYS A 233 -9.17 11.69 -11.57
N ASN A 234 -10.10 10.77 -11.40
CA ASN A 234 -11.12 10.87 -10.37
C ASN A 234 -11.17 9.59 -9.54
N ALA A 235 -10.91 9.75 -8.24
CA ALA A 235 -10.96 8.72 -7.22
C ALA A 235 -11.94 9.09 -6.08
N GLN A 236 -12.81 10.09 -6.29
CA GLN A 236 -13.73 10.61 -5.30
C GLN A 236 -14.57 9.49 -4.67
N SER A 237 -14.58 9.45 -3.33
CA SER A 237 -15.40 8.55 -2.51
C SER A 237 -15.26 7.07 -2.89
N MET A 238 -14.09 6.65 -3.39
CA MET A 238 -13.89 5.30 -3.95
C MET A 238 -14.24 4.18 -2.95
N PHE A 239 -13.93 4.38 -1.66
CA PHE A 239 -14.20 3.42 -0.58
C PHE A 239 -15.20 3.95 0.46
N ASP A 240 -15.87 5.07 0.21
CA ASP A 240 -16.80 5.68 1.18
C ASP A 240 -17.89 4.68 1.62
N GLY A 241 -18.10 4.50 2.93
CA GLY A 241 -19.06 3.56 3.48
C GLY A 241 -18.70 2.08 3.34
N CYS A 242 -17.44 1.72 3.00
CA CYS A 242 -16.92 0.36 3.10
C CYS A 242 -16.67 -0.02 4.57
N SER A 243 -17.75 -0.06 5.36
CA SER A 243 -17.67 -0.09 6.83
C SER A 243 -17.07 -1.36 7.43
N SER A 244 -17.09 -2.50 6.73
CA SER A 244 -16.49 -3.77 7.19
C SER A 244 -15.06 -4.02 6.69
N LEU A 245 -14.50 -3.12 5.89
CA LEU A 245 -13.17 -3.28 5.30
C LEU A 245 -12.12 -3.12 6.40
N LYS A 246 -11.26 -4.12 6.59
CA LYS A 246 -10.28 -4.13 7.69
C LYS A 246 -8.94 -3.54 7.31
N SER A 247 -8.47 -3.86 6.11
CA SER A 247 -7.19 -3.38 5.62
C SER A 247 -7.21 -3.09 4.13
N LEU A 248 -6.34 -2.17 3.72
CA LEU A 248 -6.12 -1.83 2.32
C LEU A 248 -4.64 -1.61 2.03
N ASP A 249 -4.16 -2.25 0.97
CA ASP A 249 -2.84 -1.99 0.41
C ASP A 249 -2.97 -1.11 -0.84
N LEU A 250 -2.52 0.14 -0.70
CA LEU A 250 -2.47 1.15 -1.75
C LEU A 250 -1.01 1.49 -2.13
N SER A 251 -0.05 0.62 -1.81
CA SER A 251 1.36 0.81 -2.15
C SER A 251 1.63 1.00 -3.65
N ASN A 252 0.77 0.44 -4.51
CA ASN A 252 0.86 0.55 -5.96
C ASN A 252 0.11 1.75 -6.56
N PHE A 253 -0.61 2.53 -5.73
CA PHE A 253 -1.37 3.67 -6.22
C PHE A 253 -0.45 4.86 -6.49
N ASP A 254 -0.48 5.33 -7.73
CA ASP A 254 0.05 6.61 -8.18
C ASP A 254 -1.10 7.62 -8.25
N THR A 255 -1.09 8.62 -7.36
CA THR A 255 -2.12 9.66 -7.27
C THR A 255 -1.69 10.98 -7.90
N SER A 256 -0.49 11.05 -8.52
CA SER A 256 0.11 12.26 -9.08
C SER A 256 -0.71 12.95 -10.17
N LYS A 257 -1.71 12.25 -10.74
CA LYS A 257 -2.63 12.80 -11.75
C LYS A 257 -4.06 12.92 -11.28
N VAL A 258 -4.36 12.54 -10.04
CA VAL A 258 -5.72 12.60 -9.50
C VAL A 258 -6.10 14.06 -9.27
N ASP A 259 -7.22 14.46 -9.85
CA ASP A 259 -7.76 15.82 -9.75
C ASP A 259 -8.79 15.93 -8.59
N SER A 260 -9.43 14.82 -8.19
CA SER A 260 -10.40 14.76 -7.09
C SER A 260 -10.37 13.41 -6.37
N MET A 261 -10.34 13.45 -5.03
CA MET A 261 -10.28 12.30 -4.13
C MET A 261 -11.25 12.40 -2.94
N ASP A 262 -12.09 13.45 -2.88
CA ASP A 262 -12.90 13.80 -1.70
C ASP A 262 -13.68 12.62 -1.10
N ASN A 263 -13.72 12.54 0.23
CA ASN A 263 -14.37 11.47 1.01
C ASN A 263 -13.82 10.06 0.72
N PHE A 264 -12.55 9.92 0.33
CA PHE A 264 -11.95 8.64 -0.09
C PHE A 264 -12.23 7.46 0.85
N PHE A 265 -12.16 7.71 2.17
CA PHE A 265 -12.36 6.74 3.25
C PHE A 265 -13.45 7.17 4.24
N ASN A 266 -14.39 8.04 3.84
CA ASN A 266 -15.47 8.43 4.74
C ASN A 266 -16.29 7.18 5.15
N ASP A 267 -16.75 7.13 6.40
CA ASP A 267 -17.50 5.99 6.97
C ASP A 267 -16.82 4.59 6.84
N CYS A 268 -15.51 4.54 6.61
CA CYS A 268 -14.70 3.32 6.73
C CYS A 268 -14.32 3.04 8.19
N THR A 269 -15.26 2.52 8.98
CA THR A 269 -15.13 2.45 10.44
C THR A 269 -14.21 1.35 10.97
N GLU A 270 -14.10 0.22 10.25
CA GLU A 270 -13.33 -0.97 10.69
C GLU A 270 -11.91 -1.04 10.10
N ILE A 271 -11.49 -0.07 9.29
CA ILE A 271 -10.11 -0.07 8.78
C ILE A 271 -9.15 0.15 9.96
N ASP A 272 -8.25 -0.80 10.16
CA ASP A 272 -7.19 -0.73 11.16
C ASP A 272 -5.78 -0.75 10.55
N ARG A 273 -5.64 -1.06 9.25
CA ARG A 273 -4.35 -1.05 8.54
C ARG A 273 -4.47 -0.48 7.13
N ILE A 274 -3.66 0.53 6.82
CA ILE A 274 -3.55 1.10 5.48
C ILE A 274 -2.08 1.15 5.08
N THR A 275 -1.72 0.57 3.94
CA THR A 275 -0.38 0.73 3.36
C THR A 275 -0.43 1.75 2.23
N LEU A 276 0.41 2.78 2.32
CA LEU A 276 0.58 3.80 1.27
C LEU A 276 1.92 3.59 0.56
N GLY A 277 1.99 3.97 -0.71
CA GLY A 277 3.21 3.88 -1.52
C GLY A 277 3.82 5.26 -1.80
N PRO A 278 5.06 5.30 -2.33
CA PRO A 278 5.81 6.54 -2.52
C PRO A 278 5.19 7.52 -3.53
N LYS A 279 4.25 7.04 -4.37
CA LYS A 279 3.49 7.88 -5.31
C LYS A 279 2.07 8.17 -4.85
N PHE A 280 1.74 7.79 -3.62
CA PHE A 280 0.46 8.08 -3.01
C PHE A 280 0.56 9.36 -2.19
N GLU A 281 -0.19 10.35 -2.62
CA GLU A 281 -0.50 11.56 -1.87
C GLU A 281 -2.02 11.75 -1.84
N PHE A 282 -2.54 12.18 -0.69
CA PHE A 282 -3.93 12.59 -0.58
C PHE A 282 -4.18 13.87 -1.39
N VAL A 283 -5.29 13.89 -2.14
CA VAL A 283 -5.70 15.05 -2.94
C VAL A 283 -6.91 15.74 -2.29
N GLY A 284 -6.87 17.07 -2.24
CA GLY A 284 -7.91 17.88 -1.61
C GLY A 284 -7.91 17.73 -0.08
N ASP A 285 -9.09 17.64 0.51
CA ASP A 285 -9.27 17.46 1.96
C ASP A 285 -9.28 15.97 2.40
N SER A 286 -8.89 15.08 1.49
CA SER A 286 -8.86 13.64 1.74
C SER A 286 -7.78 13.28 2.75
N LYS A 287 -8.05 12.24 3.54
CA LYS A 287 -7.19 11.78 4.62
C LYS A 287 -7.51 10.35 5.02
N LEU A 288 -6.69 9.76 5.88
CA LEU A 288 -7.03 8.50 6.53
C LEU A 288 -8.34 8.62 7.33
N PRO A 289 -9.00 7.49 7.63
CA PRO A 289 -10.10 7.48 8.58
C PRO A 289 -9.71 8.17 9.90
N ASN A 290 -10.67 8.89 10.48
CA ASN A 290 -10.44 9.65 11.71
C ASN A 290 -10.16 8.71 12.89
N ALA A 291 -8.89 8.58 13.23
CA ALA A 291 -8.34 7.80 14.33
C ALA A 291 -6.90 8.26 14.61
N ASP A 292 -6.34 7.81 15.72
CA ASP A 292 -4.90 7.86 15.94
C ASP A 292 -4.25 6.67 15.22
N TRP A 293 -3.10 6.90 14.61
CA TRP A 293 -2.40 5.93 13.77
C TRP A 293 -0.94 5.82 14.21
N LEU A 294 -0.35 4.65 14.06
CA LEU A 294 1.06 4.37 14.26
C LEU A 294 1.72 4.12 12.90
N SER A 295 2.85 4.76 12.62
CA SER A 295 3.63 4.48 11.41
C SER A 295 4.49 3.24 11.58
N SER A 296 4.49 2.31 10.62
CA SER A 296 5.43 1.18 10.64
C SER A 296 6.89 1.60 10.43
N GLU A 297 7.12 2.77 9.83
CA GLU A 297 8.46 3.30 9.56
C GLU A 297 9.13 3.82 10.84
N THR A 298 8.36 4.47 11.72
CA THR A 298 8.89 5.10 12.93
C THR A 298 8.41 4.45 14.22
N GLY A 299 7.31 3.71 14.20
CA GLY A 299 6.60 3.22 15.38
C GLY A 299 5.94 4.31 16.22
N ASP A 300 5.84 5.54 15.70
CA ASP A 300 5.33 6.69 16.44
C ASP A 300 3.92 7.05 15.98
N SER A 301 3.17 7.71 16.87
CA SER A 301 1.83 8.20 16.58
C SER A 301 1.87 9.32 15.54
N VAL A 302 0.95 9.24 14.58
CA VAL A 302 0.77 10.16 13.47
C VAL A 302 -0.72 10.48 13.32
N SER A 303 -1.04 11.73 13.00
CA SER A 303 -2.44 12.14 12.78
C SER A 303 -2.92 11.77 11.39
N SER A 304 -4.24 11.64 11.19
CA SER A 304 -4.83 11.30 9.89
C SER A 304 -4.45 12.25 8.74
N ASP A 305 -3.95 13.45 9.04
CA ASP A 305 -3.79 14.55 8.08
C ASP A 305 -2.35 14.60 7.55
N GLY A 306 -2.18 14.76 6.23
CA GLY A 306 -0.87 15.04 5.61
C GLY A 306 0.11 13.88 5.55
N MET A 307 -0.37 12.64 5.67
CA MET A 307 0.49 11.45 5.59
C MET A 307 0.99 11.19 4.17
N THR A 308 2.28 10.86 4.05
CA THR A 308 2.91 10.38 2.83
C THR A 308 3.75 9.14 3.14
N ALA A 309 4.04 8.33 2.13
CA ALA A 309 4.88 7.15 2.32
C ALA A 309 6.40 7.46 2.23
N GLY A 310 6.79 8.72 2.02
CA GLY A 310 8.19 9.06 1.76
C GLY A 310 8.74 8.28 0.56
N ASP A 311 9.92 7.65 0.73
CA ASP A 311 10.65 6.96 -0.33
C ASP A 311 10.21 5.49 -0.55
N GLY A 312 9.38 4.91 0.33
CA GLY A 312 9.00 3.50 0.29
C GLY A 312 7.59 3.22 0.79
N PRO A 313 7.07 1.99 0.69
CA PRO A 313 5.76 1.68 1.25
C PRO A 313 5.75 1.76 2.77
N ILE A 314 4.80 2.51 3.35
CA ILE A 314 4.59 2.63 4.79
C ILE A 314 3.22 2.06 5.15
N THR A 315 3.16 1.22 6.18
CA THR A 315 1.90 0.74 6.75
C THR A 315 1.55 1.57 7.98
N PHE A 316 0.38 2.19 7.96
CA PHE A 316 -0.23 2.85 9.10
C PHE A 316 -1.17 1.88 9.80
N VAL A 317 -1.03 1.75 11.11
CA VAL A 317 -1.82 0.85 11.95
C VAL A 317 -2.60 1.68 12.95
N LYS A 318 -3.92 1.48 13.05
CA LYS A 318 -4.78 2.21 13.98
C LYS A 318 -4.32 1.96 15.42
N ASP A 319 -4.10 3.03 16.16
CA ASP A 319 -3.73 2.96 17.57
C ASP A 319 -4.97 2.61 18.41
N LYS A 320 -4.86 1.52 19.16
CA LYS A 320 -5.87 0.99 20.09
C LYS A 320 -5.44 1.18 21.54
N GLY A 321 -4.23 1.68 21.82
CA GLY A 321 -3.63 1.71 23.15
C GLY A 321 -4.44 2.48 24.20
N ASP A 322 -5.19 3.49 23.78
CA ASP A 322 -6.06 4.28 24.66
C ASP A 322 -7.48 3.71 24.83
N ASN A 323 -7.82 2.61 24.13
CA ASN A 323 -9.16 2.04 24.20
C ASN A 323 -9.40 1.33 25.55
N PRO A 324 -10.53 1.62 26.24
CA PRO A 324 -10.85 0.99 27.52
C PRO A 324 -10.88 -0.54 27.43
N GLY A 325 -10.06 -1.21 28.24
CA GLY A 325 -9.99 -2.67 28.31
C GLY A 325 -8.96 -3.31 27.38
N VAL A 326 -8.27 -2.53 26.56
CA VAL A 326 -7.06 -2.94 25.84
C VAL A 326 -5.88 -2.85 26.81
N THR A 327 -5.08 -3.92 26.92
CA THR A 327 -3.87 -3.95 27.76
C THR A 327 -2.64 -4.05 26.87
N PRO A 328 -1.60 -3.23 27.12
CA PRO A 328 -0.33 -3.36 26.41
C PRO A 328 0.28 -4.76 26.56
N PRO A 329 1.07 -5.21 25.59
CA PRO A 329 1.71 -6.51 25.66
C PRO A 329 2.84 -6.49 26.70
N VAL A 330 3.16 -7.65 27.28
CA VAL A 330 4.18 -7.77 28.33
C VAL A 330 5.07 -8.97 28.06
N ILE A 331 6.38 -8.74 28.00
CA ILE A 331 7.37 -9.83 27.97
C ILE A 331 7.55 -10.33 29.39
N LYS A 332 7.28 -11.62 29.63
CA LYS A 332 7.44 -12.23 30.95
C LYS A 332 8.92 -12.39 31.28
N GLU A 333 9.24 -12.39 32.56
CA GLU A 333 10.63 -12.49 33.03
C GLU A 333 11.29 -13.79 32.54
N GLU A 334 10.54 -14.90 32.49
CA GLU A 334 11.00 -16.19 31.98
C GLU A 334 11.22 -16.24 30.45
N ASP A 335 10.68 -15.26 29.72
CA ASP A 335 10.74 -15.16 28.26
C ASP A 335 11.79 -14.13 27.80
N LYS A 336 12.55 -13.55 28.73
CA LYS A 336 13.68 -12.67 28.40
C LYS A 336 14.73 -13.42 27.59
N PRO A 337 15.30 -12.79 26.55
CA PRO A 337 16.32 -13.42 25.71
C PRO A 337 17.59 -13.70 26.51
N GLU A 338 18.18 -14.88 26.27
CA GLU A 338 19.53 -15.19 26.72
C GLU A 338 20.56 -14.35 25.95
N PRO A 339 21.76 -14.10 26.51
CA PRO A 339 22.83 -13.40 25.79
C PRO A 339 23.14 -14.09 24.45
N TRP A 340 23.27 -13.28 23.40
CA TRP A 340 23.59 -13.75 22.06
C TRP A 340 25.10 -13.60 21.77
N ASP A 341 25.70 -14.67 21.26
CA ASP A 341 27.13 -14.74 20.95
C ASP A 341 27.39 -14.46 19.46
N PRO A 342 28.27 -13.49 19.12
CA PRO A 342 28.71 -13.29 17.74
C PRO A 342 29.31 -14.56 17.12
N GLY A 343 28.97 -14.83 15.86
CA GLY A 343 29.30 -16.04 15.13
C GLY A 343 28.29 -17.18 15.28
N SER A 344 27.22 -16.98 16.08
CA SER A 344 26.10 -17.92 16.15
C SER A 344 25.35 -18.00 14.82
N SER A 345 25.02 -19.21 14.37
CA SER A 345 24.11 -19.42 13.24
C SER A 345 22.64 -19.21 13.61
N ASP A 346 22.34 -19.25 14.90
CA ASP A 346 20.98 -19.16 15.42
C ASP A 346 20.66 -17.70 15.74
N GLY A 347 19.48 -17.25 15.32
CA GLY A 347 18.97 -15.92 15.65
C GLY A 347 18.61 -15.80 17.13
N MET A 348 18.21 -14.61 17.54
CA MET A 348 17.72 -14.38 18.89
C MET A 348 16.19 -14.44 18.90
N GLU A 349 15.65 -15.56 19.39
CA GLU A 349 14.22 -15.73 19.62
C GLU A 349 13.80 -15.06 20.92
N ILE A 350 12.75 -14.25 20.84
CA ILE A 350 12.11 -13.61 21.98
C ILE A 350 10.66 -14.09 21.97
N LYS A 351 10.29 -14.83 23.02
CA LYS A 351 8.92 -15.29 23.20
C LYS A 351 8.08 -14.11 23.67
N THR A 352 6.95 -13.92 23.01
CA THR A 352 6.00 -12.86 23.36
C THR A 352 4.59 -13.43 23.35
N ASP A 353 3.65 -12.73 23.99
CA ASP A 353 2.22 -12.95 23.84
C ASP A 353 1.56 -11.96 22.86
N ILE A 354 2.38 -11.28 22.05
CA ILE A 354 1.93 -10.30 21.05
C ILE A 354 1.16 -11.05 19.96
N ASP A 355 -0.03 -10.55 19.65
CA ASP A 355 -0.74 -10.94 18.43
C ASP A 355 0.04 -10.39 17.21
N PRO A 356 0.52 -11.24 16.29
CA PRO A 356 1.21 -10.80 15.07
C PRO A 356 0.41 -9.74 14.29
N ASP A 357 -0.93 -9.83 14.31
CA ASP A 357 -1.83 -8.87 13.65
C ASP A 357 -1.88 -7.51 14.36
N ASP A 358 -1.32 -7.37 15.57
CA ASP A 358 -1.18 -6.11 16.29
C ASP A 358 0.25 -5.53 16.18
N LEU A 359 1.26 -6.29 15.76
CA LEU A 359 2.63 -5.76 15.63
C LEU A 359 2.72 -4.65 14.56
N VAL A 360 3.31 -3.52 14.94
CA VAL A 360 3.56 -2.36 14.07
C VAL A 360 4.99 -2.39 13.57
N CYS A 361 5.95 -2.39 14.50
CA CYS A 361 7.37 -2.50 14.20
C CYS A 361 8.16 -3.02 15.40
N VAL A 362 9.40 -3.47 15.12
CA VAL A 362 10.39 -3.81 16.13
C VAL A 362 11.42 -2.69 16.16
N LYS A 363 11.79 -2.19 17.34
CA LYS A 363 12.87 -1.22 17.51
C LYS A 363 14.01 -1.85 18.32
N VAL A 364 15.25 -1.62 17.92
CA VAL A 364 16.43 -1.92 18.73
C VAL A 364 17.19 -0.63 18.94
N ASP A 365 17.49 -0.29 20.19
CA ASP A 365 18.09 0.99 20.60
C ASP A 365 17.37 2.21 20.03
N GLY A 366 16.04 2.15 20.05
CA GLY A 366 15.15 3.19 19.54
C GLY A 366 15.05 3.29 18.02
N LYS A 367 15.76 2.44 17.25
CA LYS A 367 15.71 2.43 15.78
C LYS A 367 14.84 1.29 15.27
N VAL A 368 13.94 1.60 14.35
CA VAL A 368 13.12 0.58 13.69
C VAL A 368 14.01 -0.39 12.92
N VAL A 369 13.75 -1.69 13.10
CA VAL A 369 14.42 -2.79 12.43
C VAL A 369 13.65 -3.12 11.17
N ASP A 370 14.34 -3.20 10.03
CA ASP A 370 13.70 -3.60 8.77
C ASP A 370 13.05 -4.98 8.88
N LYS A 371 11.89 -5.17 8.26
CA LYS A 371 11.15 -6.44 8.29
C LYS A 371 11.96 -7.64 7.79
N GLU A 372 12.97 -7.41 6.96
CA GLU A 372 13.87 -8.46 6.47
C GLU A 372 14.89 -8.92 7.52
N ASN A 373 15.07 -8.21 8.62
CA ASN A 373 16.03 -8.51 9.69
C ASN A 373 15.42 -9.27 10.88
N TYR A 374 14.12 -9.59 10.83
CA TYR A 374 13.47 -10.44 11.82
C TYR A 374 12.41 -11.34 11.18
N THR A 375 11.91 -12.30 11.94
CA THR A 375 10.70 -13.08 11.58
C THR A 375 9.73 -13.07 12.75
N VAL A 376 8.44 -13.12 12.43
CA VAL A 376 7.36 -13.28 13.41
C VAL A 376 6.77 -14.66 13.21
N ASP A 377 6.68 -15.44 14.28
CA ASP A 377 5.99 -16.71 14.28
C ASP A 377 4.48 -16.45 14.45
N GLU A 378 3.72 -16.72 13.39
CA GLU A 378 2.27 -16.46 13.31
C GLU A 378 1.44 -17.30 14.31
N GLU A 379 1.98 -18.41 14.83
CA GLU A 379 1.25 -19.28 15.77
C GLU A 379 1.49 -18.89 17.23
N THR A 380 2.69 -18.42 17.54
CA THR A 380 3.16 -18.20 18.91
C THR A 380 3.39 -16.74 19.26
N GLY A 381 3.48 -15.84 18.27
CA GLY A 381 3.88 -14.45 18.48
C GLY A 381 5.38 -14.28 18.78
N ALA A 382 6.17 -15.36 18.72
CA ALA A 382 7.61 -15.27 18.94
C ALA A 382 8.28 -14.45 17.83
N ILE A 383 9.18 -13.55 18.21
CA ILE A 383 9.91 -12.70 17.28
C ILE A 383 11.38 -13.14 17.31
N VAL A 384 11.93 -13.43 16.13
CA VAL A 384 13.33 -13.86 15.99
C VAL A 384 14.11 -12.79 15.26
N LEU A 385 15.05 -12.13 15.93
CA LEU A 385 16.04 -11.29 15.26
C LEU A 385 17.05 -12.17 14.53
N LYS A 386 17.32 -11.86 13.27
CA LYS A 386 18.22 -12.66 12.45
C LYS A 386 19.69 -12.46 12.86
N PRO A 387 20.53 -13.51 12.81
CA PRO A 387 21.95 -13.40 13.11
C PRO A 387 22.64 -12.27 12.35
N GLU A 388 22.34 -12.08 11.06
CA GLU A 388 22.97 -11.07 10.22
C GLU A 388 22.70 -9.64 10.68
N TYR A 389 21.58 -9.43 11.38
CA TYR A 389 21.27 -8.15 12.01
C TYR A 389 22.01 -8.00 13.34
N LEU A 390 22.00 -9.05 14.18
CA LEU A 390 22.66 -9.07 15.48
C LEU A 390 24.19 -8.89 15.37
N GLU A 391 24.83 -9.44 14.34
CA GLU A 391 26.26 -9.25 14.04
C GLU A 391 26.64 -7.78 13.79
N LYS A 392 25.68 -6.94 13.39
CA LYS A 392 25.92 -5.51 13.13
C LYS A 392 25.82 -4.68 14.40
N LEU A 393 25.30 -5.24 15.49
CA LEU A 393 25.20 -4.58 16.77
C LEU A 393 26.56 -4.57 17.47
N GLY A 394 26.79 -3.53 18.27
CA GLY A 394 27.96 -3.48 19.14
C GLY A 394 27.92 -4.55 20.22
N GLY A 395 29.04 -4.80 20.89
CA GLY A 395 29.02 -5.56 22.13
C GLY A 395 28.36 -4.74 23.24
N GLY A 396 27.54 -5.39 24.08
CA GLY A 396 26.90 -4.74 25.22
C GLY A 396 25.43 -5.08 25.39
N ASP A 397 24.79 -4.30 26.25
CA ASP A 397 23.36 -4.40 26.51
C ASP A 397 22.60 -3.53 25.49
N HIS A 398 21.55 -4.08 24.91
CA HIS A 398 20.71 -3.45 23.91
C HIS A 398 19.27 -3.45 24.37
N SER A 399 18.56 -2.36 24.09
CA SER A 399 17.12 -2.27 24.31
C SER A 399 16.38 -2.78 23.09
N ILE A 400 15.26 -3.47 23.30
CA ILE A 400 14.35 -3.87 22.23
C ILE A 400 12.91 -3.56 22.62
N ASP A 401 12.21 -2.90 21.70
CA ASP A 401 10.81 -2.56 21.81
C ASP A 401 10.01 -3.24 20.71
N PHE A 402 8.88 -3.83 21.07
CA PHE A 402 7.86 -4.29 20.14
C PHE A 402 6.70 -3.32 20.20
N VAL A 403 6.63 -2.41 19.23
CA VAL A 403 5.53 -1.47 19.09
C VAL A 403 4.35 -2.20 18.47
N THR A 404 3.21 -2.18 19.14
CA THR A 404 1.98 -2.81 18.67
C THR A 404 0.82 -1.82 18.67
N SER A 405 -0.29 -2.19 18.04
CA SER A 405 -1.52 -1.39 18.03
C SER A 405 -2.10 -1.18 19.43
N ASN A 406 -1.75 -2.00 20.41
CA ASN A 406 -2.29 -1.95 21.78
C ASN A 406 -1.28 -1.46 22.83
N GLY A 407 -0.08 -1.04 22.40
CA GLY A 407 0.99 -0.52 23.25
C GLY A 407 2.36 -1.10 22.91
N THR A 408 3.37 -0.78 23.72
CA THR A 408 4.75 -1.23 23.50
C THR A 408 5.17 -2.22 24.57
N ALA A 409 5.71 -3.37 24.16
CA ALA A 409 6.40 -4.29 25.05
C ALA A 409 7.92 -4.11 24.91
N SER A 410 8.62 -3.96 26.02
CA SER A 410 10.06 -3.67 26.02
C SER A 410 10.82 -4.71 26.85
N THR A 411 12.01 -5.09 26.40
CA THR A 411 13.01 -5.81 27.18
C THR A 411 14.41 -5.37 26.78
N GLU A 412 15.42 -5.92 27.43
CA GLU A 412 16.81 -5.80 27.06
C GLU A 412 17.38 -7.18 26.68
N PHE A 413 18.43 -7.17 25.87
CA PHE A 413 19.24 -8.35 25.57
C PHE A 413 20.72 -7.97 25.54
N LYS A 414 21.59 -8.97 25.57
CA LYS A 414 23.04 -8.76 25.59
C LYS A 414 23.72 -9.40 24.40
N VAL A 415 24.59 -8.66 23.72
CA VAL A 415 25.57 -9.18 22.76
C VAL A 415 26.91 -9.32 23.49
N THR A 416 27.44 -10.54 23.58
CA THR A 416 28.52 -10.90 24.54
C THR A 416 29.93 -10.54 24.10
N GLY A 417 30.15 -10.26 22.81
CA GLY A 417 31.48 -9.97 22.27
C GLY A 417 31.73 -8.47 22.10
N ASP A 418 32.92 -7.98 22.46
CA ASP A 418 33.40 -6.66 21.99
C ASP A 418 33.43 -6.67 20.46
N SER A 419 33.06 -5.55 19.82
CA SER A 419 33.18 -5.37 18.37
C SER A 419 34.49 -5.97 17.86
N LYS A 420 34.41 -6.91 16.91
CA LYS A 420 35.57 -7.68 16.39
C LYS A 420 36.75 -6.75 16.02
N PRO A 421 38.02 -7.17 16.21
CA PRO A 421 39.19 -6.30 16.06
C PRO A 421 39.64 -6.09 14.61
N ALA A 422 40.28 -4.94 14.41
CA ALA A 422 41.32 -4.55 13.45
C ALA A 422 41.52 -5.34 12.14
N ASN A 423 41.52 -4.58 11.06
CA ASN A 423 42.17 -4.86 9.78
C ASN A 423 43.59 -5.46 9.99
N PRO A 424 44.01 -6.52 9.27
CA PRO A 424 45.30 -7.21 9.49
C PRO A 424 46.57 -6.39 9.18
N ASP A 425 46.47 -5.12 8.80
CA ASP A 425 47.57 -4.33 8.22
C ASP A 425 48.08 -3.15 9.09
N ASP A 426 47.74 -3.06 10.38
CA ASP A 426 48.30 -2.01 11.27
C ASP A 426 49.29 -2.56 12.31
N PRO A 427 50.61 -2.34 12.16
CA PRO A 427 51.60 -2.81 13.11
C PRO A 427 51.62 -1.86 14.32
N GLY A 428 50.82 -2.24 15.32
CA GLY A 428 50.95 -1.95 16.76
C GLY A 428 51.61 -0.65 17.22
N ASN A 429 50.88 0.10 18.04
CA ASN A 429 51.49 0.71 19.22
C ASN A 429 50.48 0.84 20.37
N SER A 430 50.70 0.04 21.41
CA SER A 430 50.10 0.20 22.73
C SER A 430 50.80 1.33 23.49
N ASP A 431 50.04 2.03 24.33
CA ASP A 431 50.46 2.99 25.37
C ASP A 431 50.20 4.48 25.04
N ASP A 432 48.96 4.94 25.28
CA ASP A 432 48.68 6.34 25.62
C ASP A 432 47.86 6.40 26.94
N PRO A 433 48.42 6.95 28.04
CA PRO A 433 47.80 6.96 29.37
C PRO A 433 46.73 8.05 29.57
N ASN A 434 46.09 8.57 28.51
CA ASN A 434 45.09 9.65 28.60
C ASN A 434 43.66 9.24 28.20
N ASN A 435 43.22 8.01 28.49
CA ASN A 435 41.82 7.62 28.31
C ASN A 435 41.01 7.83 29.62
N PRO A 436 40.21 8.91 29.77
CA PRO A 436 39.24 8.98 30.86
C PRO A 436 38.00 8.17 30.50
N SER A 437 38.07 6.86 30.68
CA SER A 437 36.90 5.99 30.76
C SER A 437 36.33 6.03 32.19
N ASN A 438 35.42 6.96 32.48
CA ASN A 438 34.20 6.71 33.27
C ASN A 438 33.38 8.00 33.42
N GLY A 439 32.15 7.98 32.93
CA GLY A 439 31.23 9.11 33.05
C GLY A 439 29.80 8.65 32.78
N ASN A 440 29.18 8.09 33.81
CA ASN A 440 27.74 7.96 33.97
C ASN A 440 27.02 9.22 33.47
N ASN A 441 26.07 9.11 32.52
CA ASN A 441 25.14 10.21 32.20
C ASN A 441 23.85 9.66 31.60
N GLY A 442 22.76 9.74 32.38
CA GLY A 442 21.46 10.01 31.78
C GLY A 442 21.51 11.37 31.07
N GLY A 443 20.92 11.46 29.89
CA GLY A 443 20.89 12.71 29.14
C GLY A 443 20.20 12.56 27.79
N THR A 444 19.07 13.24 27.64
CA THR A 444 18.38 13.57 26.39
C THR A 444 19.36 14.05 25.32
N THR A 445 19.49 13.37 24.18
CA THR A 445 20.36 13.82 23.07
C THR A 445 19.60 14.72 22.09
N TYR A 446 19.99 15.99 22.05
CA TYR A 446 19.35 17.10 21.33
C TYR A 446 19.78 17.23 19.84
N GLY A 447 20.11 16.15 19.12
CA GLY A 447 20.55 16.28 17.72
C GLY A 447 20.81 14.98 16.93
N HIS A 448 20.90 15.12 15.61
CA HIS A 448 21.26 14.10 14.62
C HIS A 448 22.78 13.98 14.46
N LEU A 449 23.29 12.75 14.46
CA LEU A 449 24.70 12.48 14.18
C LEU A 449 24.97 12.63 12.67
N MET A 450 25.85 13.56 12.31
CA MET A 450 26.22 13.78 10.92
C MET A 450 27.37 12.89 10.52
N LEU A 451 27.07 11.91 9.68
CA LEU A 451 27.99 10.95 9.11
C LEU A 451 28.82 11.65 8.04
N ARG A 452 30.14 11.52 8.14
CA ARG A 452 31.11 12.11 7.21
C ARG A 452 31.74 10.98 6.41
N LEU A 453 31.60 11.04 5.09
CA LEU A 453 32.19 10.08 4.17
C LEU A 453 33.17 10.77 3.24
N TYR A 454 34.25 10.07 2.91
CA TYR A 454 35.29 10.53 2.00
C TYR A 454 35.43 9.61 0.80
N ASN A 455 35.39 10.17 -0.42
CA ASN A 455 35.66 9.42 -1.63
C ASN A 455 37.16 9.46 -1.95
N PRO A 456 37.89 8.33 -1.85
CA PRO A 456 39.32 8.31 -2.14
C PRO A 456 39.65 8.52 -3.62
N ASN A 457 38.68 8.37 -4.53
CA ASN A 457 38.87 8.51 -5.97
C ASN A 457 38.67 9.94 -6.46
N SER A 458 37.69 10.67 -5.93
CA SER A 458 37.39 12.07 -6.30
C SER A 458 37.95 13.09 -5.31
N GLY A 459 38.24 12.69 -4.07
CA GLY A 459 38.60 13.59 -2.98
C GLY A 459 37.41 14.32 -2.36
N GLU A 460 36.19 13.96 -2.73
CA GLU A 460 34.95 14.58 -2.23
C GLU A 460 34.59 14.09 -0.83
N HIS A 461 33.86 14.94 -0.12
CA HIS A 461 33.18 14.55 1.11
C HIS A 461 31.67 14.57 0.93
N PHE A 462 31.00 13.60 1.54
CA PHE A 462 29.55 13.53 1.62
C PHE A 462 29.12 13.52 3.08
N PHE A 463 28.03 14.22 3.37
CA PHE A 463 27.53 14.43 4.72
C PHE A 463 26.06 14.08 4.80
N THR A 464 25.71 13.17 5.70
CA THR A 464 24.32 12.71 5.82
C THR A 464 23.95 12.36 7.24
N VAL A 465 22.67 12.50 7.57
CA VAL A 465 22.05 11.91 8.77
C VAL A 465 21.67 10.45 8.57
N SER A 466 21.63 9.97 7.32
CA SER A 466 21.14 8.66 6.92
C SER A 466 22.26 7.62 6.94
N PRO A 467 22.19 6.63 7.85
CA PRO A 467 23.10 5.48 7.81
C PRO A 467 22.98 4.68 6.50
N VAL A 468 21.82 4.68 5.86
CA VAL A 468 21.58 3.98 4.58
C VAL A 468 22.40 4.62 3.46
N GLU A 469 22.41 5.95 3.35
CA GLU A 469 23.24 6.64 2.35
C GLU A 469 24.73 6.41 2.62
N ARG A 470 25.15 6.42 3.89
CA ARG A 470 26.52 6.07 4.28
C ARG A 470 26.86 4.65 3.81
N ASP A 471 26.03 3.67 4.14
CA ASP A 471 26.31 2.26 3.85
C ASP A 471 26.35 1.98 2.35
N ASN A 472 25.47 2.62 1.57
CA ASN A 472 25.48 2.57 0.11
C ASN A 472 26.77 3.17 -0.47
N LEU A 473 27.23 4.32 0.03
CA LEU A 473 28.46 4.93 -0.45
C LEU A 473 29.71 4.14 -0.03
N VAL A 474 29.71 3.57 1.17
CA VAL A 474 30.78 2.66 1.63
C VAL A 474 30.85 1.43 0.73
N TRP A 475 29.71 0.86 0.33
CA TRP A 475 29.65 -0.21 -0.65
C TRP A 475 30.25 0.18 -2.01
N GLU A 476 30.00 1.42 -2.46
CA GLU A 476 30.59 2.00 -3.67
C GLU A 476 32.07 2.45 -3.50
N GLY A 477 32.70 2.10 -2.37
CA GLY A 477 34.13 2.31 -2.12
C GLY A 477 34.49 3.63 -1.44
N TRP A 478 33.51 4.36 -0.91
CA TRP A 478 33.78 5.51 -0.03
C TRP A 478 34.27 5.04 1.34
N ARG A 479 35.04 5.89 2.01
CA ARG A 479 35.51 5.68 3.37
C ARG A 479 34.56 6.39 4.34
N ASP A 480 34.00 5.66 5.29
CA ASP A 480 33.35 6.27 6.46
C ASP A 480 34.43 6.85 7.39
N GLU A 481 34.35 8.16 7.64
CA GLU A 481 35.25 8.89 8.55
C GLU A 481 34.59 9.14 9.93
N GLY A 482 33.39 8.57 10.14
CA GLY A 482 32.65 8.64 11.38
C GLY A 482 31.80 9.91 11.53
N ILE A 483 31.61 10.34 12.78
CA ILE A 483 30.75 11.50 13.08
C ILE A 483 31.53 12.80 12.86
N GLY A 484 31.18 13.53 11.81
CA GLY A 484 31.67 14.88 11.55
C GLY A 484 31.25 15.85 12.65
N TRP A 485 29.95 15.98 12.88
CA TRP A 485 29.37 16.82 13.94
C TRP A 485 28.00 16.29 14.39
N VAL A 486 27.36 16.96 15.34
CA VAL A 486 25.95 16.73 15.69
C VAL A 486 25.13 17.93 15.24
N ALA A 487 24.15 17.71 14.37
CA ALA A 487 23.21 18.74 13.94
C ALA A 487 22.01 18.77 14.91
N PRO A 488 21.53 19.93 15.38
CA PRO A 488 20.31 19.98 16.20
C PRO A 488 19.06 19.49 15.44
N THR A 489 18.03 19.10 16.19
CA THR A 489 16.71 18.71 15.65
C THR A 489 15.83 19.92 15.26
N THR A 490 16.19 21.13 15.68
CA THR A 490 15.49 22.38 15.35
C THR A 490 16.48 23.52 15.11
N GLY A 491 16.12 24.52 14.31
CA GLY A 491 16.95 25.70 14.07
C GLY A 491 16.77 26.28 12.68
N SER A 492 17.80 26.94 12.15
CA SER A 492 17.78 27.44 10.76
C SER A 492 18.02 26.27 9.78
N PRO A 493 17.21 26.12 8.72
CA PRO A 493 17.32 24.97 7.81
C PRO A 493 18.58 25.04 6.95
N VAL A 494 19.34 23.94 6.91
CA VAL A 494 20.42 23.72 5.95
C VAL A 494 19.83 22.94 4.77
N TYR A 495 19.75 23.61 3.62
CA TYR A 495 19.21 23.05 2.38
C TYR A 495 20.22 22.12 1.75
N ARG A 496 19.76 20.95 1.32
CA ARG A 496 20.53 19.95 0.60
C ARG A 496 20.14 19.97 -0.88
N LEU A 497 21.13 20.03 -1.75
CA LEU A 497 20.95 20.04 -3.20
C LEU A 497 21.86 19.01 -3.85
N TYR A 498 21.37 18.35 -4.90
CA TYR A 498 22.10 17.38 -5.70
C TYR A 498 22.26 17.84 -7.14
N ASN A 499 23.47 17.75 -7.69
CA ASN A 499 23.75 18.00 -9.09
C ASN A 499 23.71 16.68 -9.88
N PRO A 500 22.66 16.42 -10.67
CA PRO A 500 22.55 15.16 -11.41
C PRO A 500 23.56 15.00 -12.55
N ILE A 501 24.25 16.07 -12.96
CA ILE A 501 25.25 16.04 -14.02
C ILE A 501 26.64 15.71 -13.44
N ALA A 502 26.99 16.33 -12.31
CA ALA A 502 28.30 16.16 -11.68
C ALA A 502 28.34 15.03 -10.65
N GLY A 503 27.19 14.63 -10.08
CA GLY A 503 27.11 13.68 -8.97
C GLY A 503 27.42 14.29 -7.60
N GLU A 504 27.45 15.62 -7.51
CA GLU A 504 27.88 16.37 -6.33
C GLU A 504 26.69 16.80 -5.46
N HIS A 505 26.95 16.95 -4.15
CA HIS A 505 25.99 17.56 -3.22
C HIS A 505 26.48 18.92 -2.72
N HIS A 506 25.53 19.84 -2.51
CA HIS A 506 25.80 21.16 -1.92
C HIS A 506 24.88 21.42 -0.73
N TYR A 507 25.43 22.08 0.29
CA TYR A 507 24.73 22.37 1.53
C TYR A 507 24.80 23.86 1.86
N THR A 508 23.65 24.49 2.10
CA THR A 508 23.61 25.93 2.38
C THR A 508 22.48 26.35 3.30
N LEU A 509 22.74 27.35 4.16
CA LEU A 509 21.69 28.08 4.90
C LEU A 509 21.00 29.13 4.02
N ALA A 510 21.60 29.54 2.91
CA ALA A 510 21.12 30.65 2.10
C ALA A 510 20.07 30.18 1.10
N SER A 511 18.81 30.53 1.34
CA SER A 511 17.72 30.21 0.40
C SER A 511 17.95 30.79 -1.00
N ALA A 512 18.59 31.96 -1.10
CA ALA A 512 18.95 32.55 -2.39
C ALA A 512 19.99 31.70 -3.17
N GLU A 513 20.95 31.08 -2.48
CA GLU A 513 21.92 30.18 -3.10
C GLU A 513 21.25 28.88 -3.56
N ARG A 514 20.35 28.32 -2.74
CA ARG A 514 19.49 27.20 -3.13
C ARG A 514 18.70 27.53 -4.40
N ASP A 515 17.99 28.65 -4.41
CA ASP A 515 17.12 29.04 -5.54
C ASP A 515 17.94 29.26 -6.82
N MET A 516 19.13 29.88 -6.71
CA MET A 516 20.05 30.05 -7.84
C MET A 516 20.57 28.71 -8.40
N LEU A 517 20.85 27.73 -7.54
CA LEU A 517 21.31 26.40 -7.96
C LEU A 517 20.17 25.59 -8.60
N VAL A 518 18.95 25.68 -8.06
CA VAL A 518 17.76 25.09 -8.67
C VAL A 518 17.51 25.68 -10.06
N ASP A 519 17.60 27.00 -10.21
CA ASP A 519 17.51 27.67 -11.51
C ASP A 519 18.63 27.24 -12.48
N ALA A 520 19.79 26.86 -11.94
CA ALA A 520 20.92 26.32 -12.69
C ALA A 520 20.80 24.81 -12.98
N GLY A 521 19.70 24.16 -12.59
CA GLY A 521 19.40 22.75 -12.89
C GLY A 521 19.80 21.74 -11.81
N TRP A 522 20.08 22.19 -10.59
CA TRP A 522 20.27 21.29 -9.44
C TRP A 522 18.92 20.82 -8.89
N ASN A 523 18.90 19.61 -8.34
CA ASN A 523 17.75 19.07 -7.64
C ASN A 523 17.77 19.56 -6.18
N TYR A 524 16.69 20.21 -5.73
CA TYR A 524 16.51 20.50 -4.31
C TYR A 524 15.93 19.27 -3.61
N GLU A 525 16.69 18.70 -2.67
CA GLU A 525 16.34 17.47 -1.96
C GLU A 525 15.68 17.75 -0.59
N GLY A 526 15.41 19.02 -0.28
CA GLY A 526 14.79 19.42 0.99
C GLY A 526 15.77 19.96 2.03
N VAL A 527 15.29 20.00 3.28
CA VAL A 527 16.11 20.38 4.43
C VAL A 527 16.87 19.14 4.88
N GLY A 528 18.20 19.15 4.76
CA GLY A 528 19.04 18.02 5.18
C GLY A 528 19.15 17.92 6.71
N TRP A 529 19.32 19.07 7.37
CA TRP A 529 19.38 19.21 8.84
C TRP A 529 19.21 20.68 9.25
N TYR A 530 19.28 20.97 10.55
CA TYR A 530 19.19 22.32 11.09
C TYR A 530 20.53 22.83 11.65
N SER A 531 20.70 24.14 11.66
CA SER A 531 21.81 24.84 12.31
C SER A 531 21.42 25.28 13.71
N ASP A 532 22.36 25.16 14.66
CA ASP A 532 22.18 25.59 16.05
C ASP A 532 21.96 27.10 16.14
N ALA A 533 20.86 27.48 16.78
CA ALA A 533 20.49 28.87 17.02
C ALA A 533 21.40 29.53 18.07
N ASP A 534 21.96 28.73 18.98
CA ASP A 534 22.91 29.20 20.00
C ASP A 534 24.34 29.34 19.44
N GLN A 535 24.57 28.90 18.20
CA GLN A 535 25.84 29.00 17.49
C GLN A 535 27.04 28.38 18.23
N LYS A 536 26.84 27.23 18.90
CA LYS A 536 27.83 26.65 19.82
C LYS A 536 29.08 26.10 19.14
N ILE A 537 28.92 25.35 18.04
CA ILE A 537 30.05 24.71 17.34
C ILE A 537 30.04 25.16 15.88
N PRO A 538 31.00 25.99 15.42
CA PRO A 538 31.03 26.44 14.03
C PRO A 538 31.43 25.33 13.07
N LEU A 539 30.78 25.30 11.90
CA LEU A 539 31.22 24.53 10.74
C LEU A 539 31.77 25.48 9.67
N TYR A 540 33.07 25.37 9.42
CA TYR A 540 33.76 26.15 8.41
C TYR A 540 33.46 25.59 7.02
N ARG A 541 33.01 26.45 6.12
CA ARG A 541 32.74 26.15 4.71
C ARG A 541 33.96 26.58 3.89
N LEU A 542 34.56 25.65 3.18
CA LEU A 542 35.70 25.91 2.31
C LEU A 542 35.35 25.51 0.88
N TYR A 543 35.74 26.34 -0.09
CA TYR A 543 35.53 26.08 -1.50
C TYR A 543 36.86 25.79 -2.19
N ASN A 544 36.88 24.72 -3.00
CA ASN A 544 38.03 24.36 -3.80
C ASN A 544 37.93 24.98 -5.21
N PRO A 545 38.78 25.97 -5.55
CA PRO A 545 38.70 26.67 -6.84
C PRO A 545 39.37 25.93 -8.00
N TYR A 546 39.90 24.72 -7.80
CA TYR A 546 40.58 23.96 -8.85
C TYR A 546 39.58 23.24 -9.77
N GLU A 547 39.80 23.34 -11.08
CA GLU A 547 38.85 22.97 -12.16
C GLU A 547 38.38 21.50 -12.14
N TYR A 548 39.13 20.61 -11.48
CA TYR A 548 38.83 19.17 -11.39
C TYR A 548 38.10 18.75 -10.10
N ALA A 549 37.89 19.66 -9.17
CA ALA A 549 37.34 19.34 -7.84
C ALA A 549 36.48 20.51 -7.31
N ASN A 550 35.67 21.13 -8.17
CA ASN A 550 34.88 22.35 -7.93
C ASN A 550 33.82 22.19 -6.81
N ASN A 551 34.24 21.85 -5.60
CA ASN A 551 33.43 21.33 -4.52
C ASN A 551 33.62 22.12 -3.21
N HIS A 552 32.75 21.83 -2.24
CA HIS A 552 32.78 22.43 -0.91
C HIS A 552 33.14 21.39 0.15
N HIS A 553 33.87 21.83 1.18
CA HIS A 553 34.16 21.04 2.38
C HIS A 553 33.62 21.72 3.62
N TYR A 554 33.19 20.92 4.59
CA TYR A 554 32.61 21.39 5.84
C TYR A 554 33.27 20.69 7.02
N THR A 555 33.77 21.47 7.98
CA THR A 555 34.47 20.91 9.15
C THR A 555 34.30 21.75 10.39
N THR A 556 34.26 21.10 11.56
CA THR A 556 34.37 21.77 12.87
C THR A 556 35.82 21.98 13.31
N SER A 557 36.79 21.44 12.55
CA SER A 557 38.22 21.48 12.89
C SER A 557 38.89 22.70 12.28
N GLU A 558 39.34 23.63 13.13
CA GLU A 558 40.15 24.77 12.68
C GLU A 558 41.48 24.32 12.06
N VAL A 559 42.07 23.23 12.55
CA VAL A 559 43.32 22.67 12.02
C VAL A 559 43.11 22.15 10.59
N GLU A 560 41.98 21.49 10.32
CA GLU A 560 41.65 21.01 8.99
C GLU A 560 41.36 22.18 8.04
N ARG A 561 40.58 23.17 8.49
CA ARG A 561 40.33 24.41 7.75
C ARG A 561 41.65 25.08 7.37
N ASP A 562 42.53 25.32 8.34
CA ASP A 562 43.80 26.03 8.12
C ASP A 562 44.74 25.24 7.20
N HIS A 563 44.72 23.91 7.29
CA HIS A 563 45.44 23.06 6.36
C HIS A 563 44.92 23.20 4.93
N LEU A 564 43.61 23.12 4.71
CA LEU A 564 42.99 23.26 3.39
C LEU A 564 43.26 24.64 2.77
N ILE A 565 43.21 25.71 3.57
CA ILE A 565 43.62 27.06 3.16
C ILE A 565 45.09 27.06 2.71
N SER A 566 45.98 26.41 3.47
CA SER A 566 47.42 26.35 3.14
C SER A 566 47.72 25.64 1.81
N VAL A 567 46.83 24.72 1.39
CA VAL A 567 46.93 23.99 0.12
C VAL A 567 46.04 24.59 -0.98
N GLY A 568 45.53 25.80 -0.79
CA GLY A 568 44.94 26.63 -1.85
C GLY A 568 43.40 26.70 -1.87
N TRP A 569 42.71 26.12 -0.89
CA TRP A 569 41.27 26.28 -0.75
C TRP A 569 40.90 27.68 -0.28
N ARG A 570 39.71 28.15 -0.67
CA ARG A 570 39.17 29.44 -0.22
C ARG A 570 38.32 29.23 1.02
N ASP A 571 38.62 29.97 2.08
CA ASP A 571 37.76 30.05 3.25
C ASP A 571 36.55 30.93 2.95
N GLU A 572 35.35 30.38 3.11
CA GLU A 572 34.09 31.10 2.95
C GLU A 572 33.44 31.45 4.30
N GLY A 573 34.15 31.18 5.41
CA GLY A 573 33.70 31.45 6.77
C GLY A 573 32.83 30.32 7.33
N VAL A 574 31.98 30.67 8.30
CA VAL A 574 31.09 29.71 8.96
C VAL A 574 29.85 29.49 8.11
N GLY A 575 29.65 28.25 7.64
CA GLY A 575 28.46 27.85 6.88
C GLY A 575 27.24 27.70 7.77
N TRP A 576 27.38 27.04 8.93
CA TRP A 576 26.36 26.87 9.95
C TRP A 576 26.97 26.40 11.28
N HIS A 577 26.14 26.08 12.28
CA HIS A 577 26.60 25.61 13.60
C HIS A 577 25.97 24.26 13.99
N GLY A 578 26.78 23.40 14.61
CA GLY A 578 26.34 22.17 15.29
C GLY A 578 26.21 22.34 16.80
N VAL A 579 25.83 21.25 17.46
CA VAL A 579 25.75 21.13 18.93
C VAL A 579 26.83 20.18 19.46
N SER A 580 27.08 20.21 20.77
CA SER A 580 28.02 19.31 21.44
C SER A 580 27.65 17.84 21.22
N LYS A 581 28.68 17.03 20.91
CA LYS A 581 28.61 15.58 20.80
C LYS A 581 28.11 14.93 22.10
#